data_AF-A0A4Q3UEW5-F1
#
_entry.id   AF-A0A4Q3UEW5-F1
#
_cell.length_a   1.000
_cell.length_b   1.000
_cell.length_c   1.000
_cell.angle_alpha   90.00
_cell.angle_beta   90.00
_cell.angle_gamma   90.00
#
_symmetry.space_group_name_H-M   'P 1'
#
loop_
_entity.id
_entity.type
_entity.pdbx_description
1 polymer ?
#
loop_
_entity_poly.entity_id
_entity_poly.type
_entity_poly.pdbx_seq_one_letter_code
_entity_poly.pdbx_strand_id
1 'polypeptide(L)'
;MLSLRPDEISILKAFLDTVIPPDHDPGAVEAGVTAFVQERLQSNFELYRSGLMVLADRGFVRLDSAGRREVIERLEGHPTVAMMISHAIEGYYAGPESAGAKAVGFRVTI
;
A
#
# COMPACT_ATOMS: atom_id res chain seq x y z
N MET A 1 -12.81 4.46 16.58
CA MET A 1 -12.04 3.63 15.63
C MET A 1 -11.26 4.58 14.74
N LEU A 2 -9.93 4.49 14.72
CA LEU A 2 -9.10 5.32 13.84
C LEU A 2 -9.26 4.81 12.40
N SER A 3 -9.53 5.71 11.45
CA SER A 3 -9.76 5.36 10.05
C SER A 3 -9.20 6.46 9.16
N LEU A 4 -8.64 6.08 8.02
CA LEU A 4 -8.20 7.04 7.01
C LEU A 4 -9.42 7.76 6.41
N ARG A 5 -9.20 9.01 6.02
CA ARG A 5 -10.17 9.82 5.27
C ARG A 5 -10.25 9.35 3.81
N PRO A 6 -11.32 9.65 3.06
CA PRO A 6 -11.45 9.20 1.66
C PRO A 6 -10.32 9.63 0.72
N ASP A 7 -9.76 10.82 0.94
CA ASP A 7 -8.58 11.34 0.21
C ASP A 7 -7.32 10.54 0.55
N GLU A 8 -7.11 10.25 1.83
CA GLU A 8 -6.00 9.42 2.32
C GLU A 8 -6.08 7.98 1.79
N ILE A 9 -7.29 7.40 1.72
CA ILE A 9 -7.53 6.09 1.10
C ILE A 9 -7.18 6.13 -0.39
N SER A 10 -7.49 7.22 -1.09
CA SER A 10 -7.18 7.36 -2.52
C SER A 10 -5.67 7.44 -2.75
N ILE A 11 -4.94 8.15 -1.89
CA ILE A 11 -3.47 8.19 -1.92
C ILE A 11 -2.90 6.80 -1.61
N LEU A 12 -3.43 6.11 -0.60
CA LEU A 12 -3.00 4.76 -0.24
C LEU A 12 -3.18 3.79 -1.41
N LYS A 13 -4.35 3.80 -2.06
CA LYS A 13 -4.60 2.94 -3.23
C LYS A 13 -3.63 3.22 -4.37
N ALA A 14 -3.43 4.50 -4.71
CA ALA A 14 -2.47 4.89 -5.73
C ALA A 14 -1.04 4.44 -5.38
N PHE A 15 -0.67 4.51 -4.10
CA PHE A 15 0.62 4.05 -3.60
C PHE A 15 0.76 2.53 -3.73
N LEU A 16 -0.23 1.76 -3.28
CA LEU A 16 -0.24 0.30 -3.38
C LEU A 16 -0.18 -0.18 -4.83
N ASP A 17 -0.96 0.42 -5.74
CA ASP A 17 -0.90 0.14 -7.18
C ASP A 17 0.45 0.47 -7.80
N THR A 18 1.21 1.41 -7.22
CA THR A 18 2.54 1.75 -7.73
C THR A 18 3.59 0.75 -7.25
N VAL A 19 3.50 0.33 -5.98
CA VAL A 19 4.44 -0.62 -5.37
C VAL A 19 4.23 -2.04 -5.91
N ILE A 20 2.99 -2.48 -6.03
CA ILE A 20 2.62 -3.80 -6.56
C ILE A 20 1.50 -3.59 -7.59
N PRO A 21 1.85 -3.22 -8.83
CA PRO A 21 0.89 -3.04 -9.91
C PRO A 21 0.28 -4.38 -10.34
N PRO A 22 -0.93 -4.36 -10.92
CA PRO A 22 -1.47 -5.54 -11.60
C PRO A 22 -0.59 -5.91 -12.81
N ASP A 23 -0.41 -7.21 -13.02
CA ASP A 23 0.25 -7.77 -14.21
C ASP A 23 -0.55 -9.02 -14.66
N HIS A 24 0.09 -10.19 -14.83
CA HIS A 24 -0.63 -11.45 -15.06
C HIS A 24 -1.49 -11.88 -13.85
N ASP A 25 -1.14 -11.41 -12.65
CA ASP A 25 -1.88 -11.61 -11.40
C ASP A 25 -2.47 -10.28 -10.89
N PRO A 26 -3.49 -10.32 -10.01
CA PRO A 26 -4.09 -9.11 -9.43
C PRO A 26 -3.06 -8.25 -8.70
N GLY A 27 -3.14 -6.93 -8.87
CA GLY A 27 -2.29 -5.97 -8.14
C GLY A 27 -2.65 -5.88 -6.65
N ALA A 28 -1.88 -5.10 -5.85
CA ALA A 28 -2.13 -5.01 -4.41
C ALA A 28 -3.53 -4.49 -4.05
N VAL A 29 -4.07 -3.52 -4.81
CA VAL A 29 -5.41 -3.00 -4.54
C VAL A 29 -6.48 -4.08 -4.79
N GLU A 30 -6.39 -4.75 -5.94
CA GLU A 30 -7.31 -5.82 -6.34
C GLU A 30 -7.24 -7.03 -5.41
N ALA A 31 -6.04 -7.37 -4.93
CA ALA A 31 -5.81 -8.42 -3.97
C ALA A 31 -6.36 -8.12 -2.56
N GLY A 32 -6.82 -6.88 -2.29
CA GLY A 32 -7.39 -6.49 -1.00
C GLY A 32 -6.37 -5.97 0.03
N VAL A 33 -5.13 -5.67 -0.38
CA VAL A 33 -4.07 -5.15 0.51
C VAL A 33 -4.50 -3.83 1.17
N THR A 34 -5.33 -3.03 0.51
CA THR A 34 -5.86 -1.78 1.11
C THR A 34 -6.66 -2.04 2.40
N ALA A 35 -7.45 -3.12 2.45
CA ALA A 35 -8.21 -3.48 3.65
C ALA A 35 -7.28 -4.03 4.74
N PHE A 36 -6.35 -4.92 4.36
CA PHE A 36 -5.34 -5.49 5.26
C PHE A 36 -4.53 -4.40 5.97
N VAL A 37 -4.04 -3.40 5.22
CA VAL A 37 -3.30 -2.27 5.78
C VAL A 37 -4.17 -1.50 6.77
N GLN A 38 -5.43 -1.21 6.42
CA GLN A 38 -6.34 -0.44 7.27
C GLN A 38 -6.62 -1.13 8.61
N GLU A 39 -6.74 -2.45 8.64
CA GLU A 39 -6.91 -3.23 9.87
C GLU A 39 -5.71 -3.10 10.81
N ARG A 40 -4.50 -2.97 10.25
CA ARG A 40 -3.24 -2.87 11.00
C ARG A 40 -2.81 -1.43 11.32
N LEU A 41 -3.58 -0.43 10.90
CA LEU A 41 -3.28 0.98 11.17
C LEU A 41 -3.28 1.34 12.66
N GLN A 42 -3.92 0.55 13.52
CA GLN A 42 -4.18 0.96 14.92
C GLN A 42 -2.92 1.38 15.68
N SER A 43 -1.79 0.69 15.48
CA SER A 43 -0.53 1.01 16.16
C SER A 43 0.33 2.05 15.45
N ASN A 44 0.04 2.37 14.19
CA ASN A 44 0.90 3.21 13.33
C ASN A 44 0.14 4.36 12.64
N PHE A 45 -1.07 4.69 13.09
CA PHE A 45 -2.01 5.54 12.38
C PHE A 45 -1.44 6.92 12.03
N GLU A 46 -0.84 7.62 13.00
CA GLU A 46 -0.25 8.94 12.78
C GLU A 46 0.98 8.89 11.85
N LEU A 47 1.77 7.83 11.94
CA LEU A 47 2.92 7.62 11.06
C LEU A 47 2.47 7.38 9.61
N TYR A 48 1.37 6.66 9.45
CA TYR A 48 0.74 6.42 8.16
C TYR A 48 0.18 7.71 7.55
N ARG A 49 -0.54 8.53 8.34
CA ARG A 49 -1.03 9.83 7.88
C ARG A 49 0.09 10.77 7.48
N SER A 50 1.18 10.78 8.24
CA SER A 50 2.40 11.54 7.90
C SER A 50 2.98 11.10 6.55
N GLY A 51 3.13 9.79 6.31
CA GLY A 51 3.58 9.27 5.01
C GLY A 51 2.63 9.64 3.86
N LEU A 52 1.32 9.51 4.07
CA LEU A 52 0.32 9.90 3.07
C LEU A 52 0.33 11.40 2.77
N MET A 53 0.60 12.25 3.77
CA MET A 53 0.74 13.70 3.59
C MET A 53 1.98 14.03 2.76
N VAL A 54 3.12 13.36 3.00
CA VAL A 54 4.34 13.51 2.19
C VAL A 54 4.06 13.20 0.70
N LEU A 55 3.24 12.19 0.41
CA LEU A 55 2.81 11.88 -0.95
C LEU A 55 1.80 12.93 -1.48
N ALA A 56 0.84 13.35 -0.65
CA ALA A 56 -0.16 14.36 -1.01
C ALA A 56 0.49 15.68 -1.46
N ASP A 57 1.49 16.16 -0.72
CA ASP A 57 2.22 17.40 -1.00
C ASP A 57 2.96 17.38 -2.36
N ARG A 58 3.22 16.19 -2.90
CA ARG A 58 3.82 15.97 -4.22
C ARG A 58 2.79 15.74 -5.32
N GLY A 59 1.49 15.88 -5.01
CA GLY A 59 0.40 15.66 -5.95
C GLY A 59 0.29 14.21 -6.42
N PHE A 60 0.74 13.24 -5.63
CA PHE A 60 0.97 11.85 -6.03
C PHE A 60 -0.19 11.21 -6.81
N VAL A 61 -1.44 11.41 -6.38
CA VAL A 61 -2.64 10.87 -7.04
C VAL A 61 -2.81 11.40 -8.47
N ARG A 62 -2.36 12.62 -8.75
CA ARG A 62 -2.47 13.26 -10.08
C ARG A 62 -1.38 12.84 -11.06
N LEU A 63 -0.33 12.21 -10.57
CA LEU A 63 0.76 11.69 -11.40
C LEU A 63 0.31 10.40 -12.10
N ASP A 64 0.88 10.15 -13.27
CA ASP A 64 0.81 8.85 -13.94
C ASP A 64 1.71 7.82 -13.24
N SER A 65 1.71 6.58 -13.72
CA SER A 65 2.47 5.49 -13.11
C SER A 65 3.98 5.75 -13.08
N ALA A 66 4.53 6.43 -14.11
CA ALA A 66 5.95 6.74 -14.18
C ALA A 66 6.32 7.83 -13.14
N GLY A 67 5.55 8.92 -13.07
CA GLY A 67 5.75 9.97 -12.10
C GLY A 67 5.56 9.52 -10.65
N ARG A 68 4.59 8.62 -10.40
CA ARG A 68 4.41 7.99 -9.08
C ARG A 68 5.64 7.16 -8.69
N ARG A 69 6.17 6.37 -9.62
CA ARG A 69 7.38 5.57 -9.38
C ARG A 69 8.58 6.45 -9.05
N GLU A 70 8.80 7.52 -9.82
CA GLU A 70 9.88 8.48 -9.55
C GLU A 70 9.75 9.14 -8.16
N VAL A 71 8.52 9.46 -7.72
CA VAL A 71 8.29 9.99 -6.37
C VAL A 71 8.65 8.95 -5.29
N ILE A 72 8.27 7.68 -5.47
CA ILE A 72 8.61 6.61 -4.51
C ILE A 72 10.12 6.41 -4.46
N GLU A 73 10.79 6.34 -5.62
CA GLU A 73 12.25 6.18 -5.72
C GLU A 73 12.98 7.32 -5.00
N ARG A 74 12.53 8.58 -5.16
CA ARG A 74 13.09 9.73 -4.42
C ARG A 74 12.84 9.69 -2.91
N LEU A 75 11.86 8.92 -2.47
CA LEU A 75 11.51 8.73 -1.06
C LEU A 75 12.05 7.41 -0.51
N GLU A 76 12.85 6.66 -1.28
CA GLU A 76 13.58 5.51 -0.78
C GLU A 76 14.50 5.95 0.38
N GLY A 77 14.20 5.46 1.58
CA GLY A 77 14.87 5.87 2.81
C GLY A 77 14.07 6.83 3.70
N HIS A 78 12.96 7.42 3.21
CA HIS A 78 12.03 8.14 4.07
C HIS A 78 11.33 7.15 5.02
N PRO A 79 11.47 7.26 6.36
CA PRO A 79 11.06 6.19 7.28
C PRO A 79 9.58 5.79 7.16
N THR A 80 8.69 6.76 6.99
CA THR A 80 7.25 6.48 6.87
C THR A 80 6.89 5.80 5.55
N VAL A 81 7.58 6.15 4.46
CA VAL A 81 7.34 5.55 3.14
C VAL A 81 7.92 4.15 3.11
N ALA A 82 9.11 3.94 3.68
CA ALA A 82 9.71 2.61 3.82
C ALA A 82 8.80 1.66 4.60
N MET A 83 8.23 2.09 5.74
CA MET A 83 7.24 1.31 6.48
C MET A 83 6.01 0.98 5.62
N MET A 84 5.48 1.96 4.87
CA MET A 84 4.34 1.72 3.98
C MET A 84 4.65 0.69 2.90
N ILE A 85 5.86 0.71 2.31
CA ILE A 85 6.34 -0.31 1.38
C ILE A 85 6.38 -1.68 2.06
N SER A 86 6.96 -1.77 3.27
CA SER A 86 7.00 -3.03 4.04
C SER A 86 5.61 -3.61 4.28
N HIS A 87 4.62 -2.78 4.65
CA HIS A 87 3.25 -3.25 4.83
C HIS A 87 2.56 -3.64 3.52
N ALA A 88 2.89 -2.99 2.40
CA ALA A 88 2.39 -3.39 1.09
C ALA A 88 2.90 -4.79 0.72
N ILE A 89 4.21 -5.03 0.90
CA ILE A 89 4.85 -6.33 0.68
C ILE A 89 4.26 -7.38 1.63
N GLU A 90 4.12 -7.06 2.92
CA GLU A 90 3.55 -7.99 3.90
C GLU A 90 2.11 -8.38 3.54
N GLY A 91 1.28 -7.37 3.25
CA GLY A 91 -0.12 -7.59 2.91
C GLY A 91 -0.32 -8.38 1.62
N TYR A 92 0.67 -8.41 0.73
CA TYR A 92 0.60 -9.16 -0.52
C TYR A 92 1.30 -10.53 -0.47
N TYR A 93 2.46 -10.64 0.19
CA TYR A 93 3.35 -11.81 0.09
C TYR A 93 3.55 -12.63 1.38
N ALA A 94 3.17 -12.12 2.56
CA ALA A 94 3.69 -12.70 3.83
C ALA A 94 3.16 -14.08 4.25
N GLY A 95 2.13 -14.63 3.60
CA GLY A 95 1.57 -15.94 3.98
C GLY A 95 0.14 -16.17 3.51
N PRO A 96 -0.47 -17.34 3.76
CA PRO A 96 -1.84 -17.67 3.34
C PRO A 96 -2.91 -16.71 3.90
N GLU A 97 -2.62 -16.02 4.99
CA GLU A 97 -3.47 -14.97 5.57
C GLU A 97 -3.36 -13.61 4.86
N SER A 98 -2.31 -13.40 4.06
CA SER A 98 -2.11 -12.19 3.27
C SER A 98 -3.20 -12.03 2.21
N ALA A 99 -3.47 -10.79 1.84
CA ALA A 99 -4.50 -10.47 0.86
C ALA A 99 -4.13 -11.05 -0.53
N GLY A 100 -2.85 -10.97 -0.90
CA GLY A 100 -2.32 -11.57 -2.13
C GLY A 100 -2.51 -13.09 -2.19
N ALA A 101 -2.10 -13.82 -1.15
CA ALA A 101 -2.27 -15.28 -1.13
C ALA A 101 -3.73 -15.73 -1.21
N LYS A 102 -4.66 -14.98 -0.59
CA LYS A 102 -6.10 -15.23 -0.69
C LYS A 102 -6.63 -14.98 -2.10
N ALA A 103 -6.13 -13.93 -2.78
CA ALA A 103 -6.56 -13.55 -4.11
C ALA A 103 -6.12 -14.56 -5.19
N VAL A 104 -4.90 -15.10 -5.08
CA VAL A 104 -4.36 -16.09 -6.05
C VAL A 104 -4.70 -17.54 -5.69
N GLY A 105 -5.46 -17.79 -4.61
CA GLY A 105 -5.93 -19.11 -4.23
C GLY A 105 -4.86 -20.03 -3.60
N PHE A 106 -3.78 -19.47 -3.03
CA PHE A 106 -2.73 -20.27 -2.40
C PHE A 106 -3.26 -20.93 -1.11
N ARG A 107 -3.47 -22.26 -1.16
CA ARG A 107 -3.81 -23.07 0.02
C ARG A 107 -2.59 -23.86 0.47
N VAL A 108 -2.01 -23.49 1.60
CA VAL A 108 -1.05 -24.36 2.30
C VAL A 108 -1.84 -25.55 2.83
N THR A 109 -1.63 -26.72 2.24
CA THR A 109 -2.11 -27.99 2.80
C THR A 109 -1.02 -28.45 3.77
N ILE A 110 -1.33 -28.45 5.06
CA ILE A 110 -0.45 -29.00 6.11
C ILE A 110 -0.72 -30.50 6.23
#